data_AF-A0A7V0SCZ8-F1
#
_entry.id   AF-A0A7V0SCZ8-F1
#
_cell.length_a   1.000
_cell.length_b   1.000
_cell.length_c   1.000
_cell.angle_alpha   90.00
_cell.angle_beta   90.00
_cell.angle_gamma   90.00
#
_symmetry.space_group_name_H-M   'P 1'
#
loop_
_entity.id
_entity.type
_entity.pdbx_description
1 polymer ?
#
loop_
_entity_poly.entity_id
_entity_poly.type
_entity_poly.pdbx_seq_one_letter_code
_entity_poly.pdbx_strand_id
1 'polypeptide(L)'
;MINSEQRAILYRYAYLPEHLPDYAYAVGGAEAFLEGDFLYFFDRPTGVLIFIGFPLQNEHPEEETARVIDTIARKHGAAQVALLSPSEIALPGEIVKTERDAY
;
A
#
# COMPACT_ATOMS: atom_id res chain seq x y z
N MET A 1 -11.46 3.78 4.92
CA MET A 1 -11.03 5.02 4.28
C MET A 1 -10.31 5.85 5.32
N ILE A 2 -9.22 6.51 4.95
CA ILE A 2 -8.49 7.41 5.87
C ILE A 2 -9.38 8.56 6.35
N ASN A 3 -9.25 8.92 7.64
CA ASN A 3 -9.88 10.10 8.21
C ASN A 3 -8.95 11.32 8.20
N SER A 4 -9.41 12.47 8.68
CA SER A 4 -8.62 13.72 8.70
C SER A 4 -7.34 13.64 9.54
N GLU A 5 -7.35 12.90 10.66
CA GLU A 5 -6.17 12.72 11.50
C GLU A 5 -5.12 11.85 10.80
N GLN A 6 -5.56 10.72 10.22
CA GLN A 6 -4.70 9.84 9.42
C GLN A 6 -4.14 10.56 8.20
N ARG A 7 -4.94 11.42 7.56
CA ARG A 7 -4.47 12.30 6.47
C ARG A 7 -3.40 13.27 6.99
N ALA A 8 -3.58 13.91 8.14
CA ALA A 8 -2.56 14.80 8.70
C ALA A 8 -1.24 14.06 9.01
N ILE A 9 -1.33 12.83 9.51
CA ILE A 9 -0.15 11.95 9.72
C ILE A 9 0.53 11.67 8.38
N LEU A 10 -0.21 11.22 7.37
CA LEU A 10 0.33 10.94 6.03
C LEU A 10 1.11 12.13 5.48
N TYR A 11 0.52 13.33 5.47
CA TYR A 11 1.17 14.52 4.93
C TYR A 11 2.39 14.97 5.74
N ARG A 12 2.43 14.67 7.04
CA ARG A 12 3.58 15.00 7.89
C ARG A 12 4.77 14.08 7.63
N TYR A 13 4.53 12.82 7.31
CA TYR A 13 5.56 11.79 7.17
C TYR A 13 5.76 11.29 5.73
N ALA A 14 5.01 11.83 4.77
CA ALA A 14 5.17 11.51 3.36
C ALA A 14 6.56 11.88 2.86
N TYR A 15 7.26 10.90 2.28
CA TYR A 15 8.55 11.08 1.63
C TYR A 15 8.58 10.55 0.19
N LEU A 16 7.45 10.02 -0.30
CA LEU A 16 7.22 9.61 -1.68
C LEU A 16 5.92 10.21 -2.23
N PRO A 17 5.81 10.47 -3.55
CA PRO A 17 4.56 10.90 -4.17
C PRO A 17 3.39 9.97 -3.87
N GLU A 18 3.62 8.67 -3.81
CA GLU A 18 2.62 7.63 -3.55
C GLU A 18 2.04 7.71 -2.12
N HIS A 19 2.70 8.41 -1.19
CA HIS A 19 2.17 8.70 0.14
C HIS A 19 1.13 9.83 0.15
N LEU A 20 0.92 10.51 -0.98
CA LEU A 20 -0.04 11.59 -1.11
C LEU A 20 -1.36 11.04 -1.67
N PRO A 21 -2.35 10.72 -0.81
CA PRO A 21 -3.58 10.06 -1.23
C PRO A 21 -4.38 10.91 -2.22
N ASP A 22 -4.31 12.24 -2.15
CA ASP A 22 -5.04 13.11 -3.07
C ASP A 22 -4.45 13.05 -4.48
N TYR A 23 -3.13 12.83 -4.62
CA TYR A 23 -2.49 12.58 -5.91
C TYR A 23 -2.88 11.21 -6.47
N ALA A 24 -2.74 10.16 -5.67
CA ALA A 24 -3.05 8.79 -6.07
C ALA A 24 -4.55 8.60 -6.41
N TYR A 25 -5.45 9.21 -5.63
CA TYR A 25 -6.89 9.18 -5.88
C TYR A 25 -7.26 9.90 -7.19
N ALA A 26 -6.67 11.08 -7.45
CA ALA A 26 -6.96 11.84 -8.66
C ALA A 26 -6.58 11.08 -9.96
N VAL A 27 -5.57 10.21 -9.89
CA VAL A 27 -5.09 9.43 -11.03
C VAL A 27 -5.78 8.07 -11.14
N GLY A 28 -5.99 7.37 -10.01
CA GLY A 28 -6.41 5.96 -10.00
C GLY A 28 -7.84 5.69 -9.51
N GLY A 29 -8.50 6.66 -8.85
CA GLY A 29 -9.86 6.49 -8.31
C GLY A 29 -9.99 5.50 -7.14
N ALA A 30 -8.89 4.89 -6.68
CA ALA A 30 -8.88 3.92 -5.59
C ALA A 30 -8.97 4.57 -4.20
N GLU A 31 -9.70 3.95 -3.27
CA GLU A 31 -9.88 4.47 -1.91
C GLU A 31 -8.62 4.26 -1.07
N ALA A 32 -8.15 5.31 -0.39
CA ALA A 32 -6.98 5.23 0.50
C ALA A 32 -7.33 4.75 1.91
N PHE A 33 -6.44 3.94 2.48
CA PHE A 33 -6.51 3.40 3.83
C PHE A 33 -5.14 3.40 4.49
N LEU A 34 -5.14 3.39 5.83
CA LEU A 34 -3.93 3.32 6.64
C LEU A 34 -4.10 2.16 7.63
N GLU A 35 -3.12 1.26 7.68
CA GLU A 35 -3.03 0.15 8.64
C GLU A 35 -1.62 0.14 9.24
N GLY A 36 -1.50 0.43 10.53
CA GLY A 36 -0.21 0.74 11.14
C GLY A 36 0.46 1.92 10.45
N ASP A 37 1.71 1.74 10.03
CA ASP A 37 2.51 2.74 9.29
C ASP A 37 2.40 2.61 7.77
N PHE A 38 1.52 1.73 7.26
CA PHE A 38 1.41 1.47 5.82
C PHE A 38 0.17 2.10 5.20
N LEU A 39 0.41 2.87 4.14
CA LEU A 39 -0.63 3.33 3.23
C LEU A 39 -0.93 2.22 2.21
N TYR A 40 -2.22 2.00 1.95
CA TYR A 40 -2.65 1.17 0.84
C TYR A 40 -3.92 1.73 0.21
N PHE A 41 -4.13 1.36 -1.05
CA PHE A 41 -5.31 1.73 -1.81
C PHE A 41 -6.09 0.48 -2.19
N PHE A 42 -7.41 0.59 -2.20
CA PHE A 42 -8.27 -0.49 -2.67
C PHE A 42 -9.24 0.03 -3.73
N ASP A 43 -9.13 -0.54 -4.93
CA ASP A 43 -10.07 -0.31 -6.03
C ASP A 43 -11.18 -1.36 -5.93
N ARG A 44 -12.34 -0.93 -5.43
CA ARG A 44 -13.50 -1.82 -5.24
C ARG A 44 -14.03 -2.39 -6.55
N PRO A 45 -14.23 -1.59 -7.63
CA PRO A 45 -14.62 -2.10 -8.95
C PRO A 45 -13.75 -3.24 -9.48
N THR A 46 -12.42 -3.13 -9.36
CA THR A 46 -11.50 -4.14 -9.93
C THR A 46 -11.06 -5.20 -8.93
N GLY A 47 -11.23 -4.96 -7.63
CA GLY A 47 -10.76 -5.84 -6.56
C GLY A 47 -9.24 -5.82 -6.37
N VAL A 48 -8.56 -4.81 -6.91
CA VAL A 48 -7.10 -4.65 -6.82
C VAL A 48 -6.75 -3.88 -5.55
N LEU A 49 -5.83 -4.45 -4.76
CA LEU A 49 -5.20 -3.78 -3.63
C LEU A 49 -3.81 -3.30 -4.04
N ILE A 50 -3.53 -2.01 -3.87
CA ILE A 50 -2.22 -1.42 -4.13
C ILE A 50 -1.58 -1.11 -2.78
N PHE A 51 -0.53 -1.84 -2.44
CA PHE A 51 0.19 -1.70 -1.18
C PHE A 51 1.47 -0.89 -1.36
N ILE A 52 1.63 0.14 -0.54
CA ILE A 52 2.82 0.97 -0.51
C ILE A 52 3.74 0.44 0.60
N GLY A 53 4.70 -0.40 0.23
CA GLY A 53 5.69 -1.03 1.11
C GLY A 53 6.77 -0.07 1.63
N PHE A 54 6.45 1.23 1.70
CA PHE A 54 7.28 2.30 2.21
C PHE A 54 6.61 2.83 3.48
N PRO A 55 7.00 2.33 4.66
CA PRO A 55 6.34 2.70 5.91
C PRO A 55 6.63 4.15 6.30
N LEU A 56 5.67 4.83 6.92
CA LEU A 56 5.76 6.28 7.18
C LEU A 56 6.80 6.68 8.24
N GLN A 57 7.03 5.87 9.27
CA GLN A 57 7.87 6.26 10.42
C GLN A 57 8.91 5.21 10.78
N ASN A 58 8.53 3.94 10.83
CA ASN A 58 9.41 2.87 11.29
C ASN A 58 9.90 2.01 10.12
N GLU A 59 11.12 1.47 10.23
CA GLU A 59 11.51 0.34 9.41
C GLU A 59 10.70 -0.89 9.84
N HIS A 60 9.97 -1.47 8.91
CA HIS A 60 9.24 -2.71 9.14
C HIS A 60 9.99 -3.89 8.48
N PRO A 61 10.32 -4.94 9.24
CA PRO A 61 10.89 -6.16 8.67
C PRO A 61 9.96 -6.76 7.60
N GLU A 62 10.54 -7.35 6.56
CA GLU A 62 9.81 -7.93 5.41
C GLU A 62 8.71 -8.90 5.84
N GLU A 63 8.95 -9.71 6.88
CA GLU A 63 7.96 -10.63 7.43
C GLU A 63 6.74 -9.93 8.02
N GLU A 64 6.94 -8.77 8.67
CA GLU A 64 5.84 -7.98 9.23
C GLU A 64 5.02 -7.36 8.10
N THR A 65 5.70 -6.80 7.10
CA THR A 65 5.06 -6.24 5.91
C THR A 65 4.22 -7.30 5.18
N ALA A 66 4.74 -8.51 4.99
CA ALA A 66 4.00 -9.62 4.39
C ALA A 66 2.73 -9.98 5.17
N ARG A 67 2.78 -9.99 6.52
CA ARG A 67 1.60 -10.25 7.36
C ARG A 67 0.56 -9.15 7.26
N VAL A 68 0.98 -7.89 7.21
CA VAL A 68 0.07 -6.75 7.01
C VAL A 68 -0.65 -6.92 5.66
N ILE A 69 0.10 -7.21 4.59
CA ILE A 69 -0.44 -7.42 3.24
C ILE A 69 -1.49 -8.55 3.23
N ASP A 70 -1.19 -9.73 3.79
CA ASP A 70 -2.15 -10.84 3.85
C ASP A 70 -3.42 -10.46 4.64
N THR A 71 -3.24 -9.74 5.76
CA THR A 71 -4.37 -9.29 6.61
C THR A 71 -5.30 -8.35 5.85
N ILE A 72 -4.76 -7.33 5.19
CA ILE A 72 -5.58 -6.34 4.46
C ILE A 72 -6.16 -6.95 3.17
N ALA A 73 -5.45 -7.83 2.48
CA ALA A 73 -5.95 -8.49 1.28
C ALA A 73 -7.19 -9.33 1.61
N ARG A 74 -7.14 -10.11 2.71
CA ARG A 74 -8.30 -10.86 3.21
C ARG A 74 -9.43 -9.96 3.67
N LYS A 75 -9.12 -8.89 4.41
CA LYS A 75 -10.11 -7.90 4.91
C LYS A 75 -10.95 -7.30 3.78
N HIS A 76 -10.35 -7.04 2.62
CA HIS A 76 -11.04 -6.47 1.47
C HIS A 76 -11.51 -7.52 0.44
N GLY A 77 -11.14 -8.79 0.61
CA GLY A 77 -11.38 -9.81 -0.40
C GLY A 77 -10.67 -9.52 -1.72
N ALA A 78 -9.46 -8.96 -1.66
CA ALA A 78 -8.70 -8.54 -2.83
C ALA A 78 -8.35 -9.74 -3.71
N ALA A 79 -8.62 -9.62 -5.01
CA ALA A 79 -8.29 -10.66 -5.98
C ALA A 79 -6.83 -10.58 -6.42
N GLN A 80 -6.23 -9.38 -6.36
CA GLN A 80 -4.86 -9.12 -6.76
C GLN A 80 -4.22 -8.09 -5.81
N VAL A 81 -2.91 -8.23 -5.60
CA VAL A 81 -2.11 -7.28 -4.84
C VAL A 81 -1.02 -6.72 -5.77
N ALA A 82 -1.00 -5.41 -5.96
CA ALA A 82 0.13 -4.69 -6.49
C ALA A 82 0.98 -4.20 -5.32
N LEU A 83 2.28 -4.51 -5.33
CA LEU A 83 3.20 -4.15 -4.27
C LEU A 83 4.27 -3.20 -4.83
N LEU A 84 4.39 -2.02 -4.23
CA LEU A 84 5.53 -1.13 -4.40
C LEU A 84 6.43 -1.27 -3.18
N SER A 85 7.65 -1.77 -3.36
CA SER A 85 8.54 -2.09 -2.23
C SER A 85 10.01 -1.86 -2.59
N PRO A 86 10.85 -1.38 -1.65
CA PRO A 86 12.29 -1.25 -1.88
C PRO A 86 13.04 -2.59 -1.90
N SER A 87 12.45 -3.65 -1.33
CA SER A 87 13.02 -5.00 -1.31
C SER A 87 11.99 -6.06 -1.73
N GLU A 88 12.47 -7.27 -2.00
CA GLU A 88 11.59 -8.39 -2.32
C GLU A 88 10.87 -8.86 -1.05
N ILE A 89 9.55 -8.91 -1.12
CA ILE A 89 8.72 -9.40 -0.02
C ILE A 89 8.07 -10.70 -0.46
N ALA A 90 8.31 -11.77 0.29
CA ALA A 90 7.69 -13.06 0.03
C ALA A 90 6.20 -13.01 0.40
N LEU A 91 5.35 -13.08 -0.63
CA LEU A 91 3.89 -13.11 -0.48
C LEU A 91 3.31 -14.46 -0.94
N PRO A 92 2.22 -14.93 -0.31
CA PRO A 92 1.49 -16.09 -0.81
C PRO A 92 0.80 -15.73 -2.14
N GLY A 93 0.92 -16.60 -3.14
CA GLY A 93 0.28 -16.44 -4.45
C GLY A 93 1.25 -16.63 -5.60
N GLU A 94 0.76 -16.38 -6.81
CA GLU A 94 1.57 -16.39 -8.04
C GLU A 94 1.95 -14.95 -8.39
N ILE A 95 3.24 -14.73 -8.66
CA ILE A 95 3.72 -13.45 -9.17
C ILE A 95 3.35 -13.36 -10.65
N VAL A 96 2.37 -12.50 -10.95
CA VAL A 96 1.90 -12.28 -12.33
C VAL A 96 2.88 -11.39 -13.11
N LYS A 97 3.48 -10.40 -12.45
CA LYS A 97 4.39 -9.44 -13.05
C LYS A 97 5.32 -8.83 -12.00
N THR A 98 6.57 -8.55 -12.38
CA THR A 98 7.54 -7.80 -11.59
C THR A 98 8.27 -6.81 -12.48
N GLU A 99 8.43 -5.59 -12.00
CA GLU A 99 9.26 -4.56 -12.62
C GLU A 99 10.18 -3.96 -11.53
N ARG A 100 11.35 -3.47 -11.94
CA ARG A 100 12.30 -2.81 -11.04
C ARG A 100 12.81 -1.56 -11.71
N ASP A 101 12.64 -0.43 -11.04
CA ASP A 101 13.19 0.83 -11.48
C ASP A 101 14.52 1.08 -10.76
N ALA A 102 15.56 1.37 -11.54
CA ALA A 102 16.83 1.86 -11.02
C ALA A 102 16.76 3.40 -11.03
N TYR A 103 16.60 3.99 -9.84
CA TYR A 103 16.72 5.43 -9.63
C TYR A 103 18.17 5.82 -9.32
#